data_AF-H5WYC0-F1
#
_entry.id   AF-H5WYC0-F1
#
_cell.length_a   1.000
_cell.length_b   1.000
_cell.length_c   1.000
_cell.angle_alpha   90.00
_cell.angle_beta   90.00
_cell.angle_gamma   90.00
#
_symmetry.space_group_name_H-M   'P 1'
#
loop_
_entity.id
_entity.type
_entity.pdbx_description
1 polymer ?
#
loop_
_entity_poly.entity_id
_entity_poly.type
_entity_poly.pdbx_seq_one_letter_code
_entity_poly.pdbx_strand_id
1 'polypeptide(L)'
;MTLRRGRKGDLGLEILPLIELALPEPDGQTLLRDRHQETVAAISDALATSLGNVSRLQGWQAQYAFEAVVVALGAVRLIKFEDSGLYYFDDADGEIQPPDFRIVLRDGTRLLVEVKNVAPTDTATTVRAKDLAAARRYAEATGGRLLYAHFWSLAGLWTLVDPSVFDSVGTPHRLTLEEAMKANEMYLLGDGWLAVEPPLVFSVIMDREKEQVVERIDDGEETRRITISGVELLNAGRVITDPVERKLAWFLIWNGRWSHTREPRFDEDGRLVRIDYVCSPDIPDEQAARQIAAQGMAIVDALSTLNTRRFLEATTTDTGDIRALREEPEPALLAQLVPEDYWDRQDRALPLWRLNVRP
;
A
#
# COMPACT_ATOMS: atom_id res chain seq x y z
N MET A 1 -0.76 9.88 -20.66
CA MET A 1 0.67 9.68 -20.32
C MET A 1 0.78 8.39 -19.51
N THR A 2 1.72 7.51 -19.81
CA THR A 2 1.83 6.19 -19.13
C THR A 2 3.08 6.18 -18.27
N LEU A 3 2.93 6.00 -16.95
CA LEU A 3 4.07 5.76 -16.05
C LEU A 3 4.67 4.39 -16.39
N ARG A 4 5.99 4.31 -16.54
CA ARG A 4 6.69 3.09 -16.91
C ARG A 4 7.88 2.89 -16.00
N ARG A 5 8.18 1.63 -15.68
CA ARG A 5 9.43 1.25 -15.02
C ARG A 5 10.60 1.61 -15.94
N GLY A 6 11.66 2.16 -15.35
CA GLY A 6 12.96 2.22 -16.01
C GLY A 6 13.56 0.84 -16.27
N ARG A 7 14.76 0.79 -16.85
CA ARG A 7 15.48 -0.47 -17.07
C ARG A 7 15.69 -1.18 -15.72
N LYS A 8 15.40 -2.48 -15.64
CA LYS A 8 15.79 -3.31 -14.49
C LYS A 8 17.32 -3.39 -14.43
N GLY A 9 17.89 -3.16 -13.25
CA GLY A 9 19.34 -3.24 -13.02
C GLY A 9 19.91 -4.58 -13.51
N ASP A 10 21.14 -4.54 -14.00
CA ASP A 10 21.90 -5.74 -14.37
C ASP A 10 22.68 -6.21 -13.15
N LEU A 11 22.44 -7.45 -12.69
CA LEU A 11 23.06 -7.94 -11.45
C LEU A 11 24.60 -7.87 -11.50
N GLY A 12 25.20 -8.06 -12.68
CA GLY A 12 26.65 -7.97 -12.85
C GLY A 12 27.21 -6.55 -12.66
N LEU A 13 26.39 -5.52 -12.88
CA LEU A 13 26.75 -4.12 -12.63
C LEU A 13 26.37 -3.67 -11.21
N GLU A 14 25.18 -4.05 -10.73
CA GLU A 14 24.67 -3.67 -9.40
C GLU A 14 25.46 -4.34 -8.26
N ILE A 15 26.19 -5.43 -8.53
CA ILE A 15 27.07 -6.07 -7.53
C ILE A 15 28.33 -5.23 -7.27
N LEU A 16 28.79 -4.41 -8.21
CA LEU A 16 30.06 -3.68 -8.08
C LEU A 16 30.02 -2.66 -6.92
N PRO A 17 28.98 -1.82 -6.75
CA PRO A 17 28.87 -0.95 -5.58
C PRO A 17 28.80 -1.73 -4.26
N LEU A 18 28.19 -2.93 -4.24
CA LEU A 18 28.15 -3.77 -3.04
C LEU A 18 29.53 -4.29 -2.68
N ILE A 19 30.37 -4.61 -3.66
CA ILE A 19 31.77 -5.00 -3.45
C ILE A 19 32.56 -3.84 -2.85
N GLU A 20 32.40 -2.63 -3.40
CA GLU A 20 33.06 -1.42 -2.89
C GLU A 20 32.66 -1.11 -1.43
N LEU A 21 31.40 -1.35 -1.06
CA LEU A 21 30.93 -1.18 0.32
C LEU A 21 31.40 -2.29 1.28
N ALA A 22 31.53 -3.52 0.77
CA ALA A 22 31.84 -4.68 1.60
C ALA A 22 33.32 -4.80 1.95
N LEU A 23 34.20 -4.31 1.09
CA LEU A 23 35.65 -4.44 1.26
C LEU A 23 36.26 -3.19 1.91
N PRO A 24 37.24 -3.35 2.82
CA PRO A 24 38.02 -2.22 3.33
C PRO A 24 38.85 -1.58 2.21
N GLU A 25 39.37 -0.38 2.50
CA GLU A 25 40.23 0.37 1.59
C GLU A 25 41.34 -0.52 0.97
N PRO A 26 41.68 -0.31 -0.31
CA PRO A 26 42.70 -1.12 -0.97
C PRO A 26 44.04 -1.07 -0.23
N ASP A 27 44.62 -2.24 0.04
CA ASP A 27 45.98 -2.38 0.61
C ASP A 27 47.09 -2.09 -0.42
N GLY A 28 46.72 -1.86 -1.68
CA GLY A 28 47.61 -1.61 -2.82
C GLY A 28 48.34 -2.85 -3.35
N GLN A 29 48.10 -4.04 -2.78
CA GLN A 29 48.82 -5.28 -3.10
C GLN A 29 47.89 -6.36 -3.67
N THR A 30 46.68 -6.46 -3.15
CA THR A 30 45.73 -7.51 -3.51
C THR A 30 44.78 -7.04 -4.62
N LEU A 31 44.70 -7.79 -5.73
CA LEU A 31 43.78 -7.45 -6.81
C LEU A 31 42.33 -7.72 -6.39
N LEU A 32 41.39 -6.86 -6.79
CA LEU A 32 39.97 -7.02 -6.47
C LEU A 32 39.41 -8.40 -6.86
N ARG A 33 39.81 -8.91 -8.04
CA ARG A 33 39.39 -10.23 -8.53
C ARG A 33 39.83 -11.39 -7.62
N ASP A 34 40.86 -11.19 -6.81
CA ASP A 34 41.41 -12.20 -5.92
C ASP A 34 40.77 -12.13 -4.51
N ARG A 35 39.96 -11.09 -4.23
CA ARG A 35 39.26 -10.86 -2.94
C ARG A 35 37.84 -11.45 -2.89
N HIS A 36 37.53 -12.40 -3.77
CA HIS A 36 36.17 -12.96 -3.87
C HIS A 36 35.68 -13.60 -2.56
N GLN A 37 36.51 -14.40 -1.89
CA GLN A 37 36.10 -15.06 -0.64
C GLN A 37 35.82 -14.05 0.50
N GLU A 38 36.68 -13.03 0.63
CA GLU A 38 36.51 -11.95 1.60
C GLU A 38 35.21 -11.17 1.33
N THR A 39 34.96 -10.84 0.07
CA THR A 39 33.72 -10.17 -0.38
C THR A 39 32.48 -10.97 0.00
N VAL A 40 32.47 -12.27 -0.31
CA VAL A 40 31.32 -13.15 -0.02
C VAL A 40 31.08 -13.25 1.49
N ALA A 41 32.13 -13.35 2.29
CA ALA A 41 32.02 -13.40 3.75
C ALA A 41 31.44 -12.08 4.31
N ALA A 42 31.99 -10.93 3.92
CA ALA A 42 31.52 -9.62 4.35
C ALA A 42 30.05 -9.37 3.98
N ILE A 43 29.65 -9.71 2.75
CA ILE A 43 28.26 -9.59 2.30
C ILE A 43 27.35 -10.53 3.11
N SER A 44 27.79 -11.77 3.37
CA SER A 44 27.00 -12.74 4.14
C SER A 44 26.76 -12.29 5.58
N ASP A 45 27.78 -11.75 6.24
CA ASP A 45 27.69 -11.23 7.61
C ASP A 45 26.79 -9.98 7.69
N ALA A 46 26.92 -9.06 6.73
CA ALA A 46 26.07 -7.88 6.60
C ALA A 46 24.60 -8.26 6.34
N LEU A 47 24.37 -9.28 5.52
CA LEU A 47 23.04 -9.82 5.23
C LEU A 47 22.42 -10.45 6.49
N ALA A 48 23.16 -11.30 7.20
CA ALA A 48 22.68 -11.92 8.44
C ALA A 48 22.32 -10.87 9.50
N THR A 49 23.16 -9.84 9.64
CA THR A 49 22.92 -8.72 10.55
C THR A 49 21.65 -7.94 10.17
N SER A 50 21.46 -7.69 8.89
CA SER A 50 20.31 -6.90 8.40
C SER A 50 19.00 -7.68 8.49
N LEU A 51 18.99 -8.97 8.12
CA LEU A 51 17.83 -9.84 8.23
C LEU A 51 17.47 -10.16 9.69
N GLY A 52 18.45 -10.15 10.61
CA GLY A 52 18.20 -10.30 12.04
C GLY A 52 17.55 -9.09 12.72
N ASN A 53 17.45 -7.94 12.04
CA ASN A 53 16.88 -6.72 12.61
C ASN A 53 15.45 -6.44 12.10
N VAL A 54 14.46 -6.97 12.82
CA VAL A 54 13.03 -6.86 12.46
C VAL A 54 12.58 -5.40 12.29
N SER A 55 13.02 -4.48 13.17
CA SER A 55 12.64 -3.06 13.09
C SER A 55 13.13 -2.41 11.80
N ARG A 56 14.35 -2.76 11.36
CA ARG A 56 14.88 -2.30 10.07
C ARG A 56 14.07 -2.86 8.90
N LEU A 57 13.72 -4.14 8.93
CA LEU A 57 12.90 -4.78 7.88
C LEU A 57 11.52 -4.14 7.78
N GLN A 58 10.89 -3.83 8.91
CA GLN A 58 9.60 -3.12 8.94
C GLN A 58 9.71 -1.69 8.38
N GLY A 59 10.80 -0.98 8.67
CA GLY A 59 11.09 0.32 8.06
C GLY A 59 11.21 0.25 6.54
N TRP A 60 11.96 -0.74 6.03
CA TRP A 60 12.09 -1.00 4.59
C TRP A 60 10.76 -1.39 3.94
N GLN A 61 9.96 -2.22 4.61
CA GLN A 61 8.63 -2.59 4.12
C GLN A 61 7.73 -1.36 3.99
N ALA A 62 7.77 -0.42 4.95
CA ALA A 62 7.02 0.83 4.86
C ALA A 62 7.50 1.70 3.70
N GLN A 63 8.81 1.81 3.47
CA GLN A 63 9.36 2.52 2.30
C GLN A 63 8.89 1.93 0.98
N TYR A 64 8.93 0.60 0.81
CA TYR A 64 8.43 -0.06 -0.40
C TYR A 64 6.91 0.02 -0.55
N ALA A 65 6.16 -0.06 0.56
CA ALA A 65 4.72 0.16 0.54
C ALA A 65 4.40 1.58 0.06
N PHE A 66 5.14 2.59 0.52
CA PHE A 66 5.01 3.96 0.07
C PHE A 66 5.32 4.10 -1.43
N GLU A 67 6.45 3.55 -1.90
CA GLU A 67 6.77 3.49 -3.34
C GLU A 67 5.61 2.89 -4.13
N ALA A 68 5.08 1.75 -3.67
CA ALA A 68 3.99 1.06 -4.32
C ALA A 68 2.71 1.92 -4.39
N VAL A 69 2.38 2.63 -3.31
CA VAL A 69 1.25 3.58 -3.26
C VAL A 69 1.45 4.70 -4.28
N VAL A 70 2.60 5.38 -4.28
CA VAL A 70 2.85 6.52 -5.19
C VAL A 70 2.79 6.08 -6.65
N VAL A 71 3.40 4.94 -6.97
CA VAL A 71 3.39 4.36 -8.32
C VAL A 71 1.96 3.98 -8.74
N ALA A 72 1.19 3.35 -7.86
CA ALA A 72 -0.17 2.90 -8.16
C ALA A 72 -1.16 4.05 -8.30
N LEU A 73 -1.02 5.14 -7.53
CA LEU A 73 -1.84 6.34 -7.64
C LEU A 73 -1.62 7.08 -8.98
N GLY A 74 -0.39 7.07 -9.49
CA GLY A 74 -0.08 7.54 -10.85
C GLY A 74 -0.16 9.06 -11.08
N ALA A 75 -0.21 9.87 -10.02
CA ALA A 75 -0.21 11.34 -10.12
C ALA A 75 1.20 11.95 -10.28
N VAL A 76 2.24 11.13 -10.41
CA VAL A 76 3.65 11.55 -10.48
C VAL A 76 4.23 11.38 -11.89
N ARG A 77 5.27 12.15 -12.19
CA ARG A 77 6.13 11.97 -13.38
C ARG A 77 7.32 11.07 -13.09
N LEU A 78 7.83 11.12 -11.86
CA LEU A 78 9.01 10.37 -11.42
C LEU A 78 8.93 10.08 -9.92
N ILE A 79 9.38 8.91 -9.51
CA ILE A 79 9.76 8.55 -8.15
C ILE A 79 11.07 7.75 -8.22
N LYS A 80 11.99 8.02 -7.30
CA LYS A 80 13.23 7.24 -7.12
C LYS A 80 13.69 7.32 -5.66
N PHE A 81 14.42 6.30 -5.22
CA PHE A 81 15.19 6.35 -3.97
C PHE A 81 16.25 7.44 -4.06
N GLU A 82 16.30 8.31 -3.05
CA GLU A 82 17.19 9.47 -3.03
C GLU A 82 18.35 9.29 -2.04
N ASP A 83 18.16 8.47 -1.01
CA ASP A 83 19.17 8.05 -0.03
C ASP A 83 20.10 6.93 -0.53
N SER A 84 19.88 6.44 -1.75
CA SER A 84 20.73 5.43 -2.38
C SER A 84 21.92 6.04 -3.13
N GLY A 85 23.11 5.49 -2.89
CA GLY A 85 24.33 5.81 -3.64
C GLY A 85 25.32 6.68 -2.85
N LEU A 86 26.46 6.97 -3.47
CA LEU A 86 27.49 7.82 -2.87
C LEU A 86 27.17 9.29 -3.10
N TYR A 87 27.38 10.11 -2.07
CA TYR A 87 27.34 11.57 -2.17
C TYR A 87 28.44 12.19 -1.32
N TYR A 88 28.90 13.36 -1.75
CA TYR A 88 29.87 14.18 -1.04
C TYR A 88 29.24 15.55 -0.83
N PHE A 89 29.50 16.15 0.32
CA PHE A 89 28.95 17.45 0.68
C PHE A 89 29.96 18.27 1.47
N ASP A 90 29.76 19.58 1.44
CA ASP A 90 30.47 20.52 2.30
C ASP A 90 29.75 20.57 3.66
N ASP A 91 30.45 20.23 4.73
CA ASP A 91 29.91 20.18 6.08
C ASP A 91 30.05 21.51 6.84
N ALA A 92 30.49 22.58 6.18
CA ALA A 92 30.61 23.91 6.78
C ALA A 92 29.33 24.40 7.47
N ASP A 93 28.16 24.06 6.93
CA ASP A 93 26.84 24.41 7.49
C ASP A 93 26.18 23.24 8.26
N GLY A 94 26.94 22.17 8.51
CA GLY A 94 26.55 20.97 9.25
C GLY A 94 26.14 19.79 8.37
N GLU A 95 25.89 18.64 9.01
CA GLU A 95 25.51 17.40 8.34
C GLU A 95 24.26 17.58 7.47
N ILE A 96 24.25 16.97 6.28
CA ILE A 96 23.04 16.81 5.46
C ILE A 96 22.59 15.36 5.48
N GLN A 97 21.28 15.13 5.37
CA GLN A 97 20.72 13.80 5.26
C GLN A 97 19.74 13.76 4.08
N PRO A 98 20.05 12.98 3.02
CA PRO A 98 19.08 12.72 1.96
C PRO A 98 17.83 12.04 2.51
N PRO A 99 16.62 12.50 2.14
CA PRO A 99 15.39 11.76 2.42
C PRO A 99 15.28 10.49 1.57
N ASP A 100 14.38 9.59 1.96
CA ASP A 100 14.19 8.30 1.26
C ASP A 100 13.85 8.45 -0.24
N PHE A 101 12.97 9.40 -0.60
CA PHE A 101 12.49 9.53 -1.99
C PHE A 101 12.62 10.93 -2.57
N ARG A 102 12.92 10.99 -3.87
CA ARG A 102 12.69 12.15 -4.73
C ARG A 102 11.50 11.87 -5.64
N ILE A 103 10.48 12.73 -5.57
CA ILE A 103 9.27 12.64 -6.37
C ILE A 103 9.13 13.91 -7.22
N VAL A 104 8.77 13.75 -8.49
CA VAL A 104 8.42 14.87 -9.37
C VAL A 104 6.95 14.76 -9.76
N LEU A 105 6.16 15.75 -9.39
CA LEU A 105 4.73 15.82 -9.70
C LEU A 105 4.47 16.19 -11.18
N ARG A 106 3.21 16.07 -11.61
CA ARG A 106 2.77 16.39 -12.97
C ARG A 106 2.96 17.85 -13.37
N ASP A 107 3.01 18.78 -12.43
CA ASP A 107 3.27 20.20 -12.66
C ASP A 107 4.77 20.55 -12.65
N GLY A 108 5.64 19.59 -12.31
CA GLY A 108 7.08 19.80 -12.17
C GLY A 108 7.54 20.10 -10.74
N THR A 109 6.63 20.21 -9.78
CA THR A 109 6.94 20.33 -8.35
C THR A 109 7.79 19.15 -7.90
N ARG A 110 8.87 19.43 -7.16
CA ARG A 110 9.81 18.44 -6.64
C ARG A 110 9.56 18.24 -5.16
N LEU A 111 9.28 17.02 -4.75
CA LEU A 111 9.12 16.62 -3.36
C LEU A 111 10.30 15.75 -2.96
N LEU A 112 10.80 15.97 -1.75
CA LEU A 112 11.76 15.12 -1.08
C LEU A 112 11.04 14.53 0.13
N VAL A 113 10.90 13.22 0.17
CA VAL A 113 10.01 12.55 1.13
C VAL A 113 10.81 11.60 2.01
N GLU A 114 10.76 11.84 3.31
CA GLU A 114 11.22 10.90 4.33
C GLU A 114 10.05 10.00 4.75
N VAL A 115 10.25 8.69 4.79
CA VAL A 115 9.21 7.72 5.17
C VAL A 115 9.46 7.22 6.58
N LYS A 116 8.40 7.19 7.40
CA LYS A 116 8.42 6.68 8.76
C LYS A 116 7.29 5.67 8.96
N ASN A 117 7.64 4.53 9.56
CA ASN A 117 6.65 3.62 10.10
C ASN A 117 6.35 3.99 11.56
N VAL A 118 5.08 4.19 11.90
CA VAL A 118 4.63 4.39 13.28
C VAL A 118 4.06 3.07 13.78
N ALA A 119 4.65 2.55 14.86
CA ALA A 119 4.29 1.24 15.39
C ALA A 119 2.84 1.22 15.92
N PRO A 120 2.17 0.06 15.93
CA PRO A 120 0.78 -0.02 16.40
C PRO A 120 0.56 0.43 17.86
N THR A 121 1.61 0.39 18.68
CA THR A 121 1.59 0.81 20.08
C THR A 121 1.71 2.31 20.27
N ASP A 122 2.11 3.04 19.22
CA ASP A 122 2.47 4.45 19.30
C ASP A 122 1.32 5.31 18.81
N THR A 123 0.92 6.30 19.61
CA THR A 123 -0.12 7.27 19.27
C THR A 123 0.43 8.55 18.65
N ALA A 124 1.76 8.65 18.58
CA ALA A 124 2.48 9.79 18.03
C ALA A 124 3.84 9.33 17.52
N THR A 125 4.41 10.11 16.60
CA THR A 125 5.77 9.94 16.11
C THR A 125 6.63 11.12 16.53
N THR A 126 7.94 10.92 16.55
CA THR A 126 8.89 11.98 16.87
C THR A 126 10.03 12.05 15.88
N VAL A 127 10.53 13.25 15.64
CA VAL A 127 11.72 13.50 14.84
C VAL A 127 12.73 14.26 15.68
N ARG A 128 13.98 13.80 15.67
CA ARG A 128 15.07 14.50 16.35
C ARG A 128 15.35 15.80 15.62
N ALA A 129 15.54 16.89 16.37
CA ALA A 129 15.82 18.20 15.79
C ALA A 129 17.06 18.20 14.88
N LYS A 130 18.10 17.41 15.22
CA LYS A 130 19.29 17.22 14.38
C LYS A 130 18.94 16.62 13.02
N ASP A 131 18.19 15.52 13.00
CA ASP A 131 17.80 14.79 11.79
C ASP A 131 16.92 15.68 10.90
N LEU A 132 15.96 16.41 11.49
CA LEU A 132 15.12 17.35 10.75
C LEU A 132 15.93 18.49 10.13
N ALA A 133 16.89 19.06 10.88
CA ALA A 133 17.76 20.11 10.37
C ALA A 133 18.65 19.60 9.21
N ALA A 134 19.18 18.38 9.31
CA ALA A 134 19.98 17.76 8.26
C ALA A 134 19.17 17.50 6.99
N ALA A 135 17.93 17.03 7.11
CA ALA A 135 17.02 16.85 5.98
C ALA A 135 16.62 18.18 5.33
N ARG A 136 16.40 19.24 6.12
CA ARG A 136 16.12 20.60 5.61
C ARG A 136 17.29 21.16 4.82
N ARG A 137 18.52 21.07 5.35
CA ARG A 137 19.73 21.48 4.62
C ARG A 137 19.90 20.72 3.31
N TYR A 138 19.63 19.41 3.30
CA TYR A 138 19.65 18.63 2.07
C TYR A 138 18.63 19.15 1.04
N ALA A 139 17.41 19.46 1.48
CA ALA A 139 16.36 19.99 0.61
C ALA A 139 16.71 21.38 0.06
N GLU A 140 17.33 22.23 0.86
CA GLU A 140 17.85 23.54 0.44
C GLU A 140 18.97 23.39 -0.60
N ALA A 141 19.92 22.49 -0.37
CA ALA A 141 21.06 22.26 -1.26
C ALA A 141 20.67 21.65 -2.61
N THR A 142 19.65 20.78 -2.64
CA THR A 142 19.26 20.02 -3.85
C THR A 142 18.03 20.59 -4.57
N GLY A 143 17.27 21.45 -3.89
CA GLY A 143 16.02 22.01 -4.37
C GLY A 143 14.88 20.99 -4.34
N GLY A 144 13.89 21.25 -3.49
CA GLY A 144 12.67 20.45 -3.39
C GLY A 144 11.94 20.78 -2.10
N ARG A 145 10.66 20.42 -2.02
CA ARG A 145 9.89 20.54 -0.78
C ARG A 145 10.06 19.28 0.06
N LEU A 146 10.60 19.44 1.26
CA LEU A 146 10.71 18.35 2.24
C LEU A 146 9.33 18.02 2.82
N LEU A 147 8.97 16.74 2.81
CA LEU A 147 7.75 16.20 3.43
C LEU A 147 8.07 14.92 4.19
N TYR A 148 7.22 14.58 5.16
CA TYR A 148 7.29 13.31 5.89
C TYR A 148 6.05 12.47 5.59
N ALA A 149 6.26 11.26 5.08
CA ALA A 149 5.22 10.25 4.92
C ALA A 149 5.23 9.32 6.13
N HIS A 150 4.12 9.28 6.88
CA HIS A 150 3.95 8.42 8.04
C HIS A 150 2.95 7.33 7.74
N PHE A 151 3.35 6.08 7.93
CA PHE A 151 2.44 4.94 7.97
C PHE A 151 2.02 4.67 9.41
N TRP A 152 0.75 4.90 9.72
CA TRP A 152 0.20 4.65 11.05
C TRP A 152 -0.27 3.20 11.12
N SER A 153 0.60 2.28 11.53
CA SER A 153 0.35 0.84 11.40
C SER A 153 -0.94 0.37 12.06
N LEU A 154 -1.28 0.90 13.25
CA LEU A 154 -2.54 0.56 13.94
C LEU A 154 -3.75 0.95 13.09
N ALA A 155 -3.70 2.15 12.53
CA ALA A 155 -4.80 2.71 11.76
C ALA A 155 -4.75 2.30 10.29
N GLY A 156 -3.67 1.67 9.83
CA GLY A 156 -3.42 1.23 8.45
C GLY A 156 -3.50 2.36 7.41
N LEU A 157 -3.11 3.59 7.76
CA LEU A 157 -3.29 4.76 6.91
C LEU A 157 -2.00 5.55 6.71
N TRP A 158 -1.96 6.31 5.62
CA TRP A 158 -0.86 7.22 5.30
C TRP A 158 -1.23 8.67 5.57
N THR A 159 -0.28 9.40 6.13
CA THR A 159 -0.28 10.87 6.14
C THR A 159 0.99 11.40 5.52
N LEU A 160 0.88 12.42 4.65
CA LEU A 160 2.02 13.15 4.09
C LEU A 160 1.97 14.58 4.62
N VAL A 161 2.97 15.03 5.36
CA VAL A 161 2.91 16.32 6.05
C VAL A 161 4.16 17.16 5.84
N ASP A 162 3.99 18.47 5.86
CA ASP A 162 5.10 19.42 5.93
C ASP A 162 5.74 19.37 7.32
N PRO A 163 7.08 19.29 7.46
CA PRO A 163 7.72 19.25 8.76
C PRO A 163 7.48 20.50 9.63
N SER A 164 6.87 21.58 9.10
CA SER A 164 6.42 22.70 9.92
C SER A 164 5.31 22.35 10.91
N VAL A 165 4.60 21.23 10.73
CA VAL A 165 3.45 20.85 11.58
C VAL A 165 3.84 20.16 12.88
N PHE A 166 5.10 19.75 13.03
CA PHE A 166 5.55 19.16 14.26
C PHE A 166 5.57 20.22 15.37
N ASP A 167 5.11 19.83 16.57
CA ASP A 167 5.14 20.73 17.71
C ASP A 167 6.58 21.15 18.04
N SER A 168 6.80 22.47 18.08
CA SER A 168 8.08 23.08 18.43
C SER A 168 8.32 23.13 19.94
N VAL A 169 7.34 22.75 20.76
CA VAL A 169 7.41 22.84 22.23
C VAL A 169 8.06 21.57 22.79
N GLY A 170 9.39 21.56 22.78
CA GLY A 170 10.22 20.48 23.34
C GLY A 170 10.94 19.64 22.28
N THR A 171 12.12 19.13 22.66
CA THR A 171 12.86 18.13 21.88
C THR A 171 12.62 16.74 22.48
N PRO A 172 12.27 15.72 21.68
CA PRO A 172 12.10 15.72 20.22
C PRO A 172 10.75 16.30 19.76
N HIS A 173 10.71 16.76 18.50
CA HIS A 173 9.52 17.28 17.85
C HIS A 173 8.48 16.17 17.68
N ARG A 174 7.25 16.37 18.15
CA ARG A 174 6.20 15.35 18.19
C ARG A 174 5.07 15.67 17.21
N LEU A 175 4.46 14.62 16.66
CA LEU A 175 3.27 14.70 15.82
C LEU A 175 2.31 13.54 16.14
N THR A 176 1.06 13.84 16.45
CA THR A 176 0.00 12.84 16.66
C THR A 176 -0.71 12.49 15.35
N LEU A 177 -1.43 11.36 15.33
CA LEU A 177 -2.26 11.00 14.17
C LEU A 177 -3.31 12.07 13.84
N GLU A 178 -3.94 12.67 14.85
CA GLU A 178 -4.97 13.69 14.65
C GLU A 178 -4.39 14.94 13.95
N GLU A 179 -3.25 15.44 14.43
CA GLU A 179 -2.54 16.57 13.81
C GLU A 179 -2.08 16.23 12.40
N ALA A 180 -1.52 15.04 12.21
CA ALA A 180 -1.07 14.58 10.90
C ALA A 180 -2.22 14.49 9.89
N MET A 181 -3.40 14.05 10.33
CA MET A 181 -4.60 13.99 9.49
C MET A 181 -5.12 15.38 9.11
N LYS A 182 -5.08 16.36 10.03
CA LYS A 182 -5.45 17.75 9.74
C LYS A 182 -4.53 18.41 8.71
N ALA A 183 -3.25 18.02 8.68
CA ALA A 183 -2.27 18.55 7.75
C ALA A 183 -1.94 17.61 6.58
N ASN A 184 -2.76 16.58 6.33
CA ASN A 184 -2.44 15.54 5.37
C ASN A 184 -2.53 16.01 3.91
N GLU A 185 -1.41 15.95 3.21
CA GLU A 185 -1.26 16.33 1.81
C GLU A 185 -1.18 15.13 0.84
N MET A 186 -1.61 13.94 1.25
CA MET A 186 -1.64 12.76 0.35
C MET A 186 -2.40 13.00 -0.97
N TYR A 187 -3.29 13.99 -1.02
CA TYR A 187 -3.94 14.44 -2.27
C TYR A 187 -2.95 14.89 -3.35
N LEU A 188 -1.76 15.39 -2.98
CA LEU A 188 -0.69 15.77 -3.93
C LEU A 188 -0.23 14.57 -4.76
N LEU A 189 -0.26 13.38 -4.17
CA LEU A 189 0.11 12.12 -4.82
C LEU A 189 -1.08 11.47 -5.53
N GLY A 190 -2.25 12.10 -5.53
CA GLY A 190 -3.48 11.61 -6.15
C GLY A 190 -4.34 10.74 -5.23
N ASP A 191 -4.04 10.67 -3.94
CA ASP A 191 -4.84 9.91 -2.99
C ASP A 191 -6.27 10.47 -2.85
N GLY A 192 -7.19 9.62 -2.43
CA GLY A 192 -8.59 9.95 -2.26
C GLY A 192 -9.36 8.79 -1.64
N TRP A 193 -10.47 9.09 -0.99
CA TRP A 193 -11.29 8.08 -0.33
C TRP A 193 -12.37 7.60 -1.26
N LEU A 194 -12.52 6.27 -1.37
CA LEU A 194 -13.56 5.64 -2.16
C LEU A 194 -14.73 5.25 -1.26
N ALA A 195 -15.93 5.56 -1.74
CA ALA A 195 -17.17 5.09 -1.15
C ALA A 195 -18.06 4.50 -2.23
N VAL A 196 -18.85 3.49 -1.87
CA VAL A 196 -19.82 2.83 -2.74
C VAL A 196 -21.11 2.58 -1.95
N GLU A 197 -22.19 2.31 -2.67
CA GLU A 197 -23.44 1.84 -2.05
C GLU A 197 -23.24 0.41 -1.53
N PRO A 198 -23.42 0.11 -0.23
CA PRO A 198 -23.30 -1.25 0.27
C PRO A 198 -24.55 -2.10 -0.06
N PRO A 199 -24.44 -3.43 -0.10
CA PRO A 199 -23.21 -4.23 -0.03
C PRO A 199 -22.53 -4.42 -1.38
N LEU A 200 -21.24 -4.78 -1.34
CA LEU A 200 -20.57 -5.45 -2.46
C LEU A 200 -20.66 -6.97 -2.25
N VAL A 201 -21.02 -7.73 -3.29
CA VAL A 201 -21.19 -9.18 -3.18
C VAL A 201 -20.39 -9.89 -4.26
N PHE A 202 -19.60 -10.88 -3.85
CA PHE A 202 -19.03 -11.87 -4.76
C PHE A 202 -19.80 -13.18 -4.62
N SER A 203 -20.36 -13.67 -5.71
CA SER A 203 -21.23 -14.83 -5.70
C SER A 203 -20.62 -15.96 -6.49
N VAL A 204 -20.55 -17.14 -5.88
CA VAL A 204 -20.16 -18.39 -6.54
C VAL A 204 -21.42 -19.18 -6.84
N ILE A 205 -21.64 -19.50 -8.12
CA ILE A 205 -22.86 -20.15 -8.60
C ILE A 205 -22.55 -21.62 -8.87
N MET A 206 -23.42 -22.51 -8.40
CA MET A 206 -23.26 -23.96 -8.58
C MET A 206 -23.95 -24.45 -9.85
N ASP A 207 -23.32 -25.41 -10.52
CA ASP A 207 -23.88 -26.17 -11.64
C ASP A 207 -24.79 -27.27 -11.09
N ARG A 208 -26.10 -27.02 -11.15
CA ARG A 208 -27.12 -27.94 -10.63
C ARG A 208 -27.17 -29.27 -11.37
N GLU A 209 -26.76 -29.30 -12.63
CA GLU A 209 -26.81 -30.51 -13.46
C GLU A 209 -25.66 -31.47 -13.14
N LYS A 210 -24.61 -30.99 -12.46
CA LYS A 210 -23.40 -31.77 -12.12
C LYS A 210 -23.24 -32.04 -10.63
N GLU A 211 -24.28 -31.73 -9.84
CA GLU A 211 -24.31 -32.08 -8.43
C GLU A 211 -24.46 -33.59 -8.24
N GLN A 212 -23.64 -34.17 -7.35
CA GLN A 212 -23.67 -35.60 -7.04
C GLN A 212 -23.54 -35.84 -5.55
N VAL A 213 -24.41 -36.68 -4.98
CA VAL A 213 -24.21 -37.21 -3.62
C VAL A 213 -23.04 -38.19 -3.67
N VAL A 214 -21.99 -37.90 -2.91
CA VAL A 214 -20.77 -38.73 -2.85
C VAL A 214 -20.85 -39.72 -1.70
N GLU A 215 -21.42 -39.30 -0.57
CA GLU A 215 -21.54 -40.11 0.63
C GLU A 215 -22.80 -39.71 1.39
N ARG A 216 -23.51 -40.70 1.93
CA ARG A 216 -24.58 -40.51 2.91
C ARG A 216 -24.03 -40.88 4.27
N ILE A 217 -24.05 -39.93 5.19
CA ILE A 217 -23.61 -40.10 6.57
C ILE A 217 -24.87 -40.49 7.39
N ASP A 218 -24.70 -41.36 8.39
CA ASP A 218 -25.77 -41.66 9.34
C ASP A 218 -26.23 -40.35 10.03
N ASP A 219 -27.51 -40.26 10.39
CA ASP A 219 -28.22 -39.03 10.83
C ASP A 219 -28.70 -38.06 9.73
N GLY A 220 -28.61 -38.45 8.45
CA GLY A 220 -29.23 -37.70 7.35
C GLY A 220 -28.39 -36.55 6.80
N GLU A 221 -27.13 -36.46 7.20
CA GLU A 221 -26.14 -35.60 6.56
C GLU A 221 -25.61 -36.27 5.27
N GLU A 222 -25.38 -35.49 4.22
CA GLU A 222 -24.85 -35.99 2.96
C GLU A 222 -23.66 -35.14 2.50
N THR A 223 -22.57 -35.79 2.10
CA THR A 223 -21.47 -35.12 1.41
C THR A 223 -21.78 -35.07 -0.08
N ARG A 224 -21.77 -33.86 -0.64
CA ARG A 224 -22.08 -33.61 -2.05
C ARG A 224 -20.87 -33.05 -2.80
N ARG A 225 -20.65 -33.56 -4.00
CA ARG A 225 -19.74 -32.96 -4.99
C ARG A 225 -20.53 -31.93 -5.76
N ILE A 226 -20.08 -30.69 -5.66
CA ILE A 226 -20.62 -29.54 -6.38
C ILE A 226 -19.60 -29.08 -7.44
N THR A 227 -20.10 -28.57 -8.55
CA THR A 227 -19.28 -27.95 -9.60
C THR A 227 -19.65 -26.48 -9.67
N ILE A 228 -18.66 -25.59 -9.77
CA ILE A 228 -18.92 -24.14 -9.95
C ILE A 228 -19.24 -23.90 -11.43
N SER A 229 -20.40 -23.34 -11.72
CA SER A 229 -20.81 -22.94 -13.09
C SER A 229 -20.34 -21.54 -13.45
N GLY A 230 -20.18 -20.67 -12.46
CA GLY A 230 -19.76 -19.28 -12.70
C GLY A 230 -19.66 -18.44 -11.45
N VAL A 231 -19.35 -17.16 -11.66
CA VAL A 231 -19.26 -16.15 -10.61
C VAL A 231 -19.90 -14.84 -11.04
N GLU A 232 -20.50 -14.15 -10.09
CA GLU A 232 -21.08 -12.81 -10.27
C GLU A 232 -20.49 -11.83 -9.26
N LEU A 233 -20.42 -10.56 -9.66
CA LEU A 233 -20.17 -9.43 -8.76
C LEU A 233 -21.42 -8.56 -8.73
N LEU A 234 -21.82 -8.13 -7.54
CA LEU A 234 -23.00 -7.31 -7.36
C LEU A 234 -22.69 -6.10 -6.48
N ASN A 235 -23.37 -4.99 -6.76
CA ASN A 235 -23.43 -3.82 -5.91
C ASN A 235 -24.89 -3.50 -5.59
N ALA A 236 -25.24 -3.49 -4.31
CA ALA A 236 -26.62 -3.24 -3.85
C ALA A 236 -27.66 -4.10 -4.59
N GLY A 237 -27.34 -5.38 -4.83
CA GLY A 237 -28.20 -6.33 -5.55
C GLY A 237 -28.20 -6.21 -7.08
N ARG A 238 -27.51 -5.23 -7.67
CA ARG A 238 -27.35 -5.10 -9.13
C ARG A 238 -26.14 -5.87 -9.60
N VAL A 239 -26.28 -6.69 -10.64
CA VAL A 239 -25.17 -7.42 -11.25
C VAL A 239 -24.26 -6.44 -12.01
N ILE A 240 -22.97 -6.51 -11.72
CA ILE A 240 -21.93 -5.70 -12.36
C ILE A 240 -21.41 -6.44 -13.58
N THR A 241 -21.72 -5.92 -14.77
CA THR A 241 -21.33 -6.52 -16.06
C THR A 241 -20.17 -5.79 -16.73
N ASP A 242 -20.03 -4.47 -16.49
CA ASP A 242 -18.94 -3.67 -17.05
C ASP A 242 -17.56 -4.19 -16.59
N PRO A 243 -16.61 -4.45 -17.49
CA PRO A 243 -15.30 -4.99 -17.12
C PRO A 243 -14.47 -4.10 -16.19
N VAL A 244 -14.61 -2.77 -16.28
CA VAL A 244 -13.88 -1.83 -15.40
C VAL A 244 -14.51 -1.87 -14.02
N GLU A 245 -15.84 -1.79 -13.92
CA GLU A 245 -16.55 -1.90 -12.64
C GLU A 245 -16.33 -3.26 -11.97
N ARG A 246 -16.28 -4.35 -12.74
CA ARG A 246 -15.96 -5.69 -12.19
C ARG A 246 -14.57 -5.74 -11.57
N LYS A 247 -13.57 -5.17 -12.25
CA LYS A 247 -12.20 -5.08 -11.71
C LYS A 247 -12.16 -4.22 -10.45
N LEU A 248 -12.84 -3.08 -10.46
CA LEU A 248 -12.94 -2.20 -9.30
C LEU A 248 -13.65 -2.89 -8.12
N ALA A 249 -14.83 -3.48 -8.33
CA ALA A 249 -15.57 -4.19 -7.30
C ALA A 249 -14.75 -5.35 -6.71
N TRP A 250 -14.10 -6.15 -7.54
CA TRP A 250 -13.20 -7.22 -7.08
C TRP A 250 -12.06 -6.67 -6.22
N PHE A 251 -11.42 -5.58 -6.67
CA PHE A 251 -10.36 -4.92 -5.92
C PHE A 251 -10.84 -4.39 -4.57
N LEU A 252 -12.02 -3.76 -4.51
CA LEU A 252 -12.61 -3.24 -3.28
C LEU A 252 -13.01 -4.35 -2.30
N ILE A 253 -13.60 -5.44 -2.79
CA ILE A 253 -13.94 -6.61 -1.95
C ILE A 253 -12.68 -7.17 -1.31
N TRP A 254 -11.60 -7.36 -2.07
CA TRP A 254 -10.42 -8.05 -1.55
C TRP A 254 -9.53 -7.16 -0.68
N ASN A 255 -9.46 -5.86 -0.99
CA ASN A 255 -8.51 -4.95 -0.33
C ASN A 255 -9.19 -3.96 0.63
N GLY A 256 -10.52 -3.91 0.69
CA GLY A 256 -11.27 -3.07 1.60
C GLY A 256 -11.18 -3.50 3.07
N ARG A 257 -11.76 -2.68 3.96
CA ARG A 257 -11.88 -2.98 5.41
C ARG A 257 -13.21 -3.55 5.83
N TRP A 258 -14.18 -3.57 4.93
CA TRP A 258 -15.51 -4.07 5.20
C TRP A 258 -15.47 -5.55 5.61
N SER A 259 -16.33 -5.91 6.55
CA SER A 259 -16.45 -7.28 7.01
C SER A 259 -17.07 -8.17 5.93
N HIS A 260 -16.68 -9.45 5.95
CA HIS A 260 -17.18 -10.47 5.03
C HIS A 260 -18.07 -11.46 5.77
N THR A 261 -19.28 -11.65 5.27
CA THR A 261 -20.15 -12.77 5.67
C THR A 261 -20.32 -13.73 4.51
N ARG A 262 -20.45 -15.02 4.83
CA ARG A 262 -20.72 -16.07 3.85
C ARG A 262 -22.16 -16.52 4.01
N GLU A 263 -22.96 -16.34 2.95
CA GLU A 263 -24.37 -16.69 2.91
C GLU A 263 -24.60 -17.79 1.86
N PRO A 264 -24.73 -19.07 2.27
CA PRO A 264 -25.16 -20.13 1.37
C PRO A 264 -26.65 -19.96 1.02
N ARG A 265 -26.98 -20.16 -0.25
CA ARG A 265 -28.34 -20.13 -0.79
C ARG A 265 -28.70 -21.52 -1.27
N PHE A 266 -29.85 -22.01 -0.82
CA PHE A 266 -30.38 -23.31 -1.17
C PHE A 266 -31.67 -23.17 -1.99
N ASP A 267 -31.96 -24.13 -2.85
CA ASP A 267 -33.27 -24.24 -3.49
C ASP A 267 -34.30 -24.97 -2.62
N GLU A 268 -35.52 -25.14 -3.16
CA GLU A 268 -36.63 -25.82 -2.48
C GLU A 268 -36.33 -27.29 -2.14
N ASP A 269 -35.41 -27.92 -2.89
CA ASP A 269 -34.95 -29.29 -2.66
C ASP A 269 -33.79 -29.35 -1.64
N GLY A 270 -33.39 -28.21 -1.06
CA GLY A 270 -32.28 -28.12 -0.10
C GLY A 270 -30.90 -28.22 -0.75
N ARG A 271 -30.78 -28.06 -2.08
CA ARG A 271 -29.50 -28.12 -2.80
C ARG A 271 -28.81 -26.78 -2.76
N LEU A 272 -27.50 -26.78 -2.59
CA LEU A 272 -26.70 -25.55 -2.60
C LEU A 272 -26.61 -24.99 -4.03
N VAL A 273 -27.19 -23.82 -4.27
CA VAL A 273 -27.24 -23.21 -5.60
C VAL A 273 -26.28 -22.04 -5.77
N ARG A 274 -25.96 -21.36 -4.66
CA ARG A 274 -25.11 -20.16 -4.67
C ARG A 274 -24.48 -19.97 -3.29
N ILE A 275 -23.26 -19.43 -3.26
CA ILE A 275 -22.63 -18.92 -2.05
C ILE A 275 -22.33 -17.45 -2.28
N ASP A 276 -22.90 -16.59 -1.44
CA ASP A 276 -22.64 -15.15 -1.46
C ASP A 276 -21.59 -14.80 -0.40
N TYR A 277 -20.52 -14.16 -0.85
CA TYR A 277 -19.56 -13.48 0.01
C TYR A 277 -19.95 -12.01 0.05
N VAL A 278 -20.70 -11.64 1.09
CA VAL A 278 -21.25 -10.29 1.26
C VAL A 278 -20.25 -9.44 2.02
N CYS A 279 -19.79 -8.37 1.38
CA CYS A 279 -18.86 -7.40 1.91
C CYS A 279 -19.62 -6.12 2.27
N SER A 280 -19.67 -5.77 3.55
CA SER A 280 -20.45 -4.65 4.07
C SER A 280 -19.69 -3.87 5.15
N PRO A 281 -19.97 -2.57 5.31
CA PRO A 281 -19.38 -1.78 6.39
C PRO A 281 -19.74 -2.37 7.75
N ASP A 282 -18.83 -2.24 8.72
CA ASP A 282 -19.15 -2.53 10.12
C ASP A 282 -20.15 -1.49 10.63
N ILE A 283 -21.33 -1.96 11.05
CA ILE A 283 -22.41 -1.11 11.54
C ILE A 283 -22.43 -1.21 13.08
N PRO A 284 -21.90 -0.21 13.81
CA PRO A 284 -21.80 -0.29 15.26
C PRO A 284 -23.16 -0.20 15.96
N ASP A 285 -24.12 0.53 15.38
CA ASP A 285 -25.45 0.72 15.92
C ASP A 285 -26.50 1.03 14.83
N GLU A 286 -27.77 1.03 15.22
CA GLU A 286 -28.89 1.31 14.33
C GLU A 286 -28.89 2.74 13.76
N GLN A 287 -28.26 3.70 14.47
CA GLN A 287 -28.16 5.08 14.00
C GLN A 287 -27.18 5.18 12.82
N ALA A 288 -26.02 4.53 12.92
CA ALA A 288 -25.06 4.41 11.83
C ALA A 288 -25.69 3.70 10.62
N ALA A 289 -26.48 2.65 10.86
CA ALA A 289 -27.23 1.96 9.80
C ALA A 289 -28.16 2.94 9.05
N ARG A 290 -28.95 3.73 9.79
CA ARG A 290 -29.87 4.73 9.24
C ARG A 290 -29.13 5.84 8.48
N GLN A 291 -27.97 6.27 8.97
CA GLN A 291 -27.13 7.28 8.30
C GLN A 291 -26.59 6.76 6.96
N ILE A 292 -26.06 5.54 6.93
CA ILE A 292 -25.58 4.89 5.69
C ILE A 292 -26.73 4.76 4.68
N ALA A 293 -27.90 4.29 5.12
CA ALA A 293 -29.07 4.18 4.26
C ALA A 293 -29.54 5.54 3.72
N ALA A 294 -29.51 6.58 4.55
CA ALA A 294 -29.93 7.93 4.14
C ALA A 294 -28.94 8.59 3.15
N GLN A 295 -27.63 8.38 3.33
CA GLN A 295 -26.61 8.96 2.45
C GLN A 295 -26.38 8.14 1.17
N GLY A 296 -26.82 6.88 1.13
CA GLY A 296 -26.71 5.99 -0.03
C GLY A 296 -25.30 5.50 -0.35
N MET A 297 -24.35 5.69 0.56
CA MET A 297 -22.97 5.25 0.40
C MET A 297 -22.33 4.89 1.74
N ALA A 298 -21.26 4.12 1.71
CA ALA A 298 -20.34 3.96 2.82
C ALA A 298 -18.90 4.00 2.31
N ILE A 299 -18.00 4.56 3.12
CA ILE A 299 -16.57 4.60 2.80
C ILE A 299 -16.03 3.18 2.84
N VAL A 300 -15.36 2.77 1.76
CA VAL A 300 -14.59 1.53 1.71
C VAL A 300 -13.23 1.78 2.36
N ASP A 301 -12.42 2.67 1.78
CA ASP A 301 -11.16 3.16 2.34
C ASP A 301 -10.52 4.27 1.46
N ALA A 302 -9.37 4.81 1.90
CA ALA A 302 -8.46 5.58 1.06
C ALA A 302 -7.74 4.70 0.02
N LEU A 303 -7.49 5.24 -1.18
CA LEU A 303 -6.76 4.58 -2.25
C LEU A 303 -5.38 4.09 -1.81
N SER A 304 -4.65 4.92 -1.04
CA SER A 304 -3.37 4.57 -0.42
C SER A 304 -3.47 3.38 0.53
N THR A 305 -4.52 3.32 1.35
CA THR A 305 -4.78 2.19 2.25
C THR A 305 -5.08 0.91 1.49
N LEU A 306 -5.99 0.96 0.50
CA LEU A 306 -6.34 -0.22 -0.30
C LEU A 306 -5.09 -0.83 -0.95
N ASN A 307 -4.22 0.00 -1.51
CA ASN A 307 -3.00 -0.46 -2.15
C ASN A 307 -1.94 -0.95 -1.15
N THR A 308 -1.89 -0.34 0.04
CA THR A 308 -1.01 -0.83 1.12
C THR A 308 -1.45 -2.20 1.60
N ARG A 309 -2.77 -2.45 1.75
CA ARG A 309 -3.30 -3.78 2.10
C ARG A 309 -2.94 -4.81 1.04
N ARG A 310 -3.13 -4.50 -0.25
CA ARG A 310 -2.69 -5.36 -1.36
C ARG A 310 -1.19 -5.69 -1.28
N PHE A 311 -0.36 -4.67 -1.07
CA PHE A 311 1.10 -4.84 -0.96
C PHE A 311 1.49 -5.71 0.22
N LEU A 312 0.88 -5.48 1.39
CA LEU A 312 1.15 -6.28 2.59
C LEU A 312 0.72 -7.73 2.38
N GLU A 313 -0.47 -7.99 1.82
CA GLU A 313 -0.91 -9.35 1.49
C GLU A 313 0.07 -10.08 0.53
N ALA A 314 0.69 -9.34 -0.40
CA ALA A 314 1.70 -9.89 -1.30
C ALA A 314 3.05 -10.15 -0.59
N THR A 315 3.38 -9.42 0.46
CA THR A 315 4.73 -9.37 1.06
C THR A 315 4.83 -9.93 2.49
N THR A 316 3.70 -10.24 3.13
CA THR A 316 3.63 -10.84 4.47
C THR A 316 2.96 -12.21 4.46
N THR A 317 3.17 -12.98 5.51
CA THR A 317 2.37 -14.16 5.86
C THR A 317 1.11 -13.76 6.61
N ASP A 318 0.21 -14.72 6.83
CA ASP A 318 -1.01 -14.53 7.64
C ASP A 318 -0.68 -14.20 9.11
N THR A 319 0.51 -14.59 9.58
CA THR A 319 1.03 -14.26 10.92
C THR A 319 1.69 -12.88 10.99
N GLY A 320 1.81 -12.17 9.86
CA GLY A 320 2.44 -10.86 9.76
C GLY A 320 3.95 -10.89 9.54
N ASP A 321 4.55 -12.06 9.32
CA ASP A 321 5.98 -12.18 9.04
C ASP A 321 6.29 -11.73 7.61
N ILE A 322 7.43 -11.06 7.42
CA ILE A 322 7.85 -10.56 6.11
C ILE A 322 8.37 -11.73 5.26
N ARG A 323 7.65 -12.09 4.19
CA ARG A 323 8.07 -13.12 3.22
C ARG A 323 8.79 -12.55 2.00
N ALA A 324 8.59 -11.27 1.71
CA ALA A 324 9.27 -10.55 0.64
C ALA A 324 9.42 -9.07 1.02
N LEU A 325 10.52 -8.43 0.62
CA LEU A 325 10.70 -6.99 0.88
C LEU A 325 9.92 -6.12 -0.11
N ARG A 326 9.70 -6.62 -1.32
CA ARG A 326 9.13 -5.84 -2.42
C ARG A 326 8.28 -6.72 -3.32
N GLU A 327 7.07 -6.26 -3.60
CA GLU A 327 6.31 -6.61 -4.79
C GLU A 327 6.50 -5.49 -5.81
N GLU A 328 6.75 -5.81 -7.08
CA GLU A 328 6.86 -4.76 -8.10
C GLU A 328 5.50 -4.07 -8.26
N PRO A 329 5.41 -2.74 -8.05
CA PRO A 329 4.14 -2.06 -8.14
C PRO A 329 3.67 -1.95 -9.59
N GLU A 330 2.37 -2.14 -9.81
CA GLU A 330 1.74 -1.93 -11.12
C GLU A 330 1.53 -0.42 -11.36
N PRO A 331 2.19 0.18 -12.37
CA PRO A 331 2.11 1.62 -12.59
C PRO A 331 0.70 2.11 -12.87
N ALA A 332 0.28 3.12 -12.13
CA ALA A 332 -1.02 3.76 -12.26
C ALA A 332 -2.22 2.79 -12.11
N LEU A 333 -2.05 1.65 -11.42
CA LEU A 333 -3.12 0.67 -11.18
C LEU A 333 -4.42 1.34 -10.68
N LEU A 334 -4.33 2.22 -9.69
CA LEU A 334 -5.50 2.86 -9.08
C LEU A 334 -6.17 3.86 -10.03
N ALA A 335 -5.38 4.56 -10.85
CA ALA A 335 -5.90 5.43 -11.89
C ALA A 335 -6.55 4.64 -13.05
N GLN A 336 -6.14 3.38 -13.26
CA GLN A 336 -6.78 2.48 -14.23
C GLN A 336 -8.07 1.88 -13.67
N LEU A 337 -8.13 1.62 -12.37
CA LEU A 337 -9.33 1.11 -11.68
C LEU A 337 -10.42 2.17 -11.56
N VAL A 338 -10.04 3.44 -11.38
CA VAL A 338 -10.94 4.59 -11.33
C VAL A 338 -10.52 5.59 -12.42
N PRO A 339 -10.89 5.34 -13.69
CA PRO A 339 -10.52 6.22 -14.80
C PRO A 339 -11.18 7.59 -14.66
N GLU A 340 -10.55 8.63 -15.22
CA GLU A 340 -11.05 10.02 -15.12
C GLU A 340 -12.45 10.19 -15.72
N ASP A 341 -12.78 9.40 -16.75
CA ASP A 341 -14.08 9.39 -17.43
C ASP A 341 -15.16 8.57 -16.69
N TYR A 342 -14.84 8.00 -15.51
CA TYR A 342 -15.75 7.09 -14.80
C TYR A 342 -17.11 7.73 -14.50
N TRP A 343 -17.12 9.03 -14.14
CA TRP A 343 -18.34 9.76 -13.80
C TRP A 343 -19.15 10.22 -15.01
N ASP A 344 -18.56 10.22 -16.20
CA ASP A 344 -19.24 10.58 -17.45
C ASP A 344 -20.01 9.38 -18.05
N ARG A 345 -19.78 8.16 -17.53
CA ARG A 345 -20.42 6.93 -17.99
C ARG A 345 -21.88 6.86 -17.54
N GLN A 346 -22.75 6.47 -18.48
CA GLN A 346 -24.16 6.15 -18.22
C GLN A 346 -24.31 4.71 -17.71
N ASP A 347 -25.43 4.41 -17.05
CA ASP A 347 -25.83 3.05 -16.62
C ASP A 347 -24.78 2.29 -15.79
N ARG A 348 -24.25 2.93 -14.75
CA ARG A 348 -23.30 2.33 -13.80
C ARG A 348 -24.00 1.40 -12.81
N ALA A 349 -23.55 0.15 -12.75
CA ALA A 349 -24.04 -0.81 -11.74
C ALA A 349 -23.35 -0.59 -10.39
N LEU A 350 -22.19 0.07 -10.39
CA LEU A 350 -21.40 0.41 -9.21
C LEU A 350 -21.37 1.94 -9.01
N PRO A 351 -22.30 2.55 -8.26
CA PRO A 351 -22.16 3.95 -7.90
C PRO A 351 -20.90 4.17 -7.06
N LEU A 352 -20.05 5.11 -7.51
CA LEU A 352 -18.75 5.40 -6.90
C LEU A 352 -18.66 6.88 -6.53
N TRP A 353 -18.24 7.12 -5.30
CA TRP A 353 -17.85 8.43 -4.80
C TRP A 353 -16.34 8.43 -4.55
N ARG A 354 -15.70 9.54 -4.93
CA ARG A 354 -14.30 9.82 -4.61
C ARG A 354 -14.23 11.13 -3.84
N LEU A 355 -13.80 11.06 -2.59
CA LEU A 355 -13.63 12.20 -1.71
C LEU A 355 -12.15 12.60 -1.71
N ASN A 356 -11.87 13.82 -2.17
CA ASN A 356 -10.51 14.38 -2.12
C ASN A 356 -10.36 15.15 -0.80
N VAL A 357 -9.67 14.54 0.16
CA VAL A 357 -9.41 15.16 1.48
C VAL A 357 -8.19 16.07 1.37
N ARG A 358 -8.30 17.30 1.87
CA ARG A 358 -7.24 18.31 1.87
C ARG A 358 -7.21 19.03 3.23
N PRO A 359 -6.05 19.55 3.66
CA PRO A 359 -5.92 20.36 4.88
C PRO A 359 -6.78 21.63 4.86
#